data_AF-H0I0G1-F1
#
_entry.id   AF-H0I0G1-F1
#
_cell.length_a   1.000
_cell.length_b   1.000
_cell.length_c   1.000
_cell.angle_alpha   90.00
_cell.angle_beta   90.00
_cell.angle_gamma   90.00
#
_symmetry.space_group_name_H-M   'P 1'
#
loop_
_entity.id
_entity.type
_entity.pdbx_description
1 polymer ?
#
loop_
_entity_poly.entity_id
_entity_poly.type
_entity_poly.pdbx_seq_one_letter_code
_entity_poly.pdbx_strand_id
1 'polypeptide(L)'
;MDDKSFKLRELVRVVARAVSRASAVFSPARAAFTMLRPDRKMLAAAIVLGLCATASADNILFENVRIFDGKGAALSAPSNVLVQGNVIARISIDPIEAEGAERIAGNGRTLMPGLIDAHWHAMLIATGPAEAMGDIGFATLAAGDEATDTLMRGFTTVRDVGGPAFGLTRAIDQGIIEGPRIYPSGAMMTVTSGHGDFRQMSDLP
;
A
#
# COMPACT_ATOMS: atom_id res chain seq x y z
N MET A 1 23.65 -1.04 -12.40
CA MET A 1 22.21 -1.39 -12.32
C MET A 1 21.75 -1.74 -13.71
N ASP A 2 21.30 -2.97 -13.95
CA ASP A 2 20.90 -3.40 -15.29
C ASP A 2 19.47 -2.93 -15.62
N ASP A 3 19.15 -2.77 -16.90
CA ASP A 3 17.84 -2.33 -17.41
C ASP A 3 16.68 -3.25 -16.99
N LYS A 4 16.96 -4.53 -16.68
CA LYS A 4 15.95 -5.51 -16.26
C LYS A 4 15.50 -5.29 -14.82
N SER A 5 16.42 -4.99 -13.92
CA SER A 5 16.14 -4.64 -12.52
C SER A 5 15.36 -3.33 -12.41
N PHE A 6 15.61 -2.39 -13.31
CA PHE A 6 14.85 -1.14 -13.41
C PHE A 6 13.40 -1.38 -13.85
N LYS A 7 13.18 -2.16 -14.91
CA LYS A 7 11.84 -2.51 -15.42
C LYS A 7 11.03 -3.35 -14.43
N LEU A 8 11.67 -4.25 -13.69
CA LEU A 8 11.00 -5.03 -12.64
C LEU A 8 10.61 -4.13 -11.46
N ARG A 9 11.46 -3.17 -11.07
CA ARG A 9 11.13 -2.17 -10.06
C ARG A 9 9.99 -1.25 -10.50
N GLU A 10 9.94 -0.84 -11.76
CA GLU A 10 8.79 -0.09 -12.29
C GLU A 10 7.52 -0.93 -12.28
N LEU A 11 7.57 -2.19 -12.75
CA LEU A 11 6.39 -3.07 -12.74
C LEU A 11 5.87 -3.30 -11.31
N VAL A 12 6.78 -3.55 -10.36
CA VAL A 12 6.39 -3.70 -8.96
C VAL A 12 5.89 -2.38 -8.37
N ARG A 13 6.44 -1.21 -8.76
CA ARG A 13 5.86 0.09 -8.38
C ARG A 13 4.48 0.32 -8.99
N VAL A 14 4.23 -0.10 -10.22
CA VAL A 14 2.90 -0.01 -10.85
C VAL A 14 1.91 -0.87 -10.08
N VAL A 15 2.27 -2.12 -9.77
CA VAL A 15 1.44 -3.03 -8.94
C VAL A 15 1.26 -2.48 -7.52
N ALA A 16 2.33 -1.99 -6.89
CA ALA A 16 2.30 -1.38 -5.57
C ALA A 16 1.45 -0.10 -5.52
N ARG A 17 1.51 0.75 -6.55
CA ARG A 17 0.67 1.96 -6.67
C ARG A 17 -0.79 1.61 -6.89
N ALA A 18 -1.08 0.60 -7.69
CA ALA A 18 -2.44 0.09 -7.85
C ALA A 18 -3.00 -0.43 -6.50
N VAL A 19 -2.18 -1.14 -5.72
CA VAL A 19 -2.56 -1.68 -4.40
C VAL A 19 -2.59 -0.61 -3.30
N SER A 20 -1.75 0.41 -3.35
CA SER A 20 -1.69 1.50 -2.35
C SER A 20 -2.85 2.48 -2.54
N ARG A 21 -3.16 2.89 -3.78
CA ARG A 21 -4.29 3.78 -4.10
C ARG A 21 -5.65 3.17 -3.78
N ALA A 22 -5.72 1.84 -3.82
CA ALA A 22 -6.85 1.03 -3.38
C ALA A 22 -7.23 1.23 -1.88
N SER A 23 -6.31 1.74 -1.05
CA SER A 23 -6.54 2.05 0.38
C SER A 23 -7.12 3.45 0.62
N ALA A 24 -6.97 4.37 -0.34
CA ALA A 24 -7.21 5.80 -0.14
C ALA A 24 -8.68 6.24 -0.33
N VAL A 25 -9.62 5.31 -0.57
CA VAL A 25 -11.02 5.64 -0.93
C VAL A 25 -11.93 5.90 0.29
N PHE A 26 -11.36 6.13 1.49
CA PHE A 26 -12.13 6.62 2.64
C PHE A 26 -11.71 8.04 3.02
N SER A 27 -12.16 9.02 2.22
CA SER A 27 -12.22 10.42 2.65
C SER A 27 -13.56 11.02 2.23
N PRO A 28 -14.47 11.38 3.16
CA PRO A 28 -15.65 12.13 2.80
C PRO A 28 -15.23 13.53 2.33
N ALA A 29 -15.80 13.94 1.20
CA ALA A 29 -15.56 15.20 0.54
C ALA A 29 -15.47 16.37 1.52
N ARG A 30 -14.29 16.99 1.61
CA ARG A 30 -14.07 18.24 2.34
C ARG A 30 -14.71 19.35 1.51
N ALA A 31 -15.98 19.65 1.76
CA ALA A 31 -16.65 20.81 1.20
C ALA A 31 -15.89 22.07 1.65
N ALA A 32 -15.16 22.69 0.73
CA ALA A 32 -14.55 23.99 0.95
C ALA A 32 -15.68 25.03 1.02
N PHE A 33 -15.89 25.58 2.21
CA PHE A 33 -16.83 26.69 2.43
C PHE A 33 -16.17 27.98 1.94
N THR A 34 -16.27 28.27 0.65
CA THR A 34 -15.85 29.56 0.09
C THR A 34 -16.93 30.59 0.40
N MET A 35 -16.60 31.52 1.31
CA MET A 35 -17.41 32.68 1.66
C MET A 35 -17.46 33.65 0.47
N LEU A 36 -18.48 33.54 -0.39
CA LEU A 36 -18.74 34.56 -1.42
C LEU A 36 -19.55 35.72 -0.82
N ARG A 37 -19.00 36.93 -0.90
CA ARG A 37 -19.76 38.19 -0.77
C ARG A 37 -20.64 38.38 -2.01
N PRO A 38 -21.90 38.83 -1.88
CA PRO A 38 -22.77 39.00 -3.03
C PRO A 38 -22.60 40.40 -3.59
N ASP A 39 -22.23 40.54 -4.86
CA ASP A 39 -22.62 41.73 -5.64
C ASP A 39 -22.84 41.39 -7.12
N ARG A 40 -24.14 41.23 -7.42
CA ARG A 40 -24.90 41.71 -8.57
C ARG A 40 -24.21 41.76 -9.95
N LYS A 41 -24.83 40.95 -10.83
CA LYS A 41 -24.86 41.01 -12.30
C LYS A 41 -23.63 40.45 -13.01
N MET A 42 -23.73 39.18 -13.43
CA MET A 42 -23.30 38.80 -14.78
C MET A 42 -24.01 37.51 -15.20
N LEU A 43 -24.87 37.66 -16.20
CA LEU A 43 -25.50 36.60 -16.95
C LEU A 43 -24.42 36.02 -17.89
N ALA A 44 -23.94 34.81 -17.63
CA ALA A 44 -23.13 34.05 -18.58
C ALA A 44 -23.60 32.60 -18.55
N ALA A 45 -24.29 32.21 -19.62
CA ALA A 45 -24.68 30.84 -19.90
C ALA A 45 -23.42 29.96 -20.05
N ALA A 46 -23.17 29.11 -19.06
CA ALA A 46 -22.24 27.99 -19.20
C ALA A 46 -23.08 26.73 -19.39
N ILE A 47 -23.18 26.30 -20.66
CA ILE A 47 -23.57 24.94 -21.02
C ILE A 47 -22.51 24.03 -20.40
N VAL A 48 -22.77 23.52 -19.20
CA VAL A 48 -22.02 22.40 -18.64
C VAL A 48 -22.56 21.16 -19.33
N LEU A 49 -21.99 20.85 -20.49
CA LEU A 49 -21.99 19.49 -20.99
C LEU A 49 -21.41 18.64 -19.86
N GLY A 50 -22.27 17.87 -19.21
CA GLY A 50 -21.89 16.79 -18.33
C GLY A 50 -21.15 15.74 -19.16
N LEU A 51 -19.87 15.98 -19.43
CA LEU A 51 -18.93 14.89 -19.45
C LEU A 51 -18.95 14.34 -18.03
N CYS A 52 -19.77 13.31 -17.81
CA CYS A 52 -19.36 12.22 -16.94
C CYS A 52 -17.99 11.79 -17.44
N ALA A 53 -16.93 12.43 -16.94
CA ALA A 53 -15.69 11.75 -16.73
C ALA A 53 -16.06 10.62 -15.77
N THR A 54 -16.42 9.46 -16.34
CA THR A 54 -16.26 8.21 -15.64
C THR A 54 -14.80 8.26 -15.20
N ALA A 55 -14.59 8.51 -13.91
CA ALA A 55 -13.29 8.29 -13.31
C ALA A 55 -12.86 6.93 -13.85
N SER A 56 -11.80 6.92 -14.65
CA SER A 56 -11.25 5.69 -15.20
C SER A 56 -10.98 4.83 -13.97
N ALA A 57 -11.83 3.84 -13.72
CA ALA A 57 -11.51 2.84 -12.74
C ALA A 57 -10.19 2.26 -13.25
N ASP A 58 -9.15 2.32 -12.42
CA ASP A 58 -7.85 1.74 -12.73
C ASP A 58 -8.09 0.23 -12.87
N ASN A 59 -8.43 -0.19 -14.08
CA ASN A 59 -8.73 -1.55 -14.43
C ASN A 59 -7.42 -2.18 -14.88
N ILE A 60 -7.02 -3.25 -14.22
CA ILE A 60 -5.79 -3.98 -14.55
C ILE A 60 -6.19 -5.40 -14.93
N LEU A 61 -5.77 -5.84 -16.10
CA LEU A 61 -5.97 -7.19 -16.58
C LEU A 61 -4.63 -7.93 -16.62
N PHE A 62 -4.47 -8.92 -15.74
CA PHE A 62 -3.37 -9.88 -15.81
C PHE A 62 -3.74 -10.99 -16.77
N GLU A 63 -2.90 -11.27 -17.76
CA GLU A 63 -3.16 -12.26 -18.79
C GLU A 63 -2.20 -13.45 -18.70
N ASN A 64 -2.69 -14.66 -18.92
CA ASN A 64 -1.87 -15.89 -18.93
C ASN A 64 -1.02 -16.04 -17.65
N VAL A 65 -1.66 -16.00 -16.48
CA VAL A 65 -1.04 -16.29 -15.18
C VAL A 65 -1.45 -17.67 -14.67
N ARG A 66 -0.65 -18.24 -13.78
CA ARG A 66 -1.01 -19.42 -12.97
C ARG A 66 -1.28 -19.00 -11.54
N ILE A 67 -2.47 -19.25 -11.02
CA ILE A 67 -2.90 -18.69 -9.75
C ILE A 67 -2.59 -19.69 -8.63
N PHE A 68 -1.89 -19.21 -7.61
CA PHE A 68 -1.81 -19.85 -6.28
C PHE A 68 -2.74 -19.08 -5.35
N ASP A 69 -3.80 -19.70 -4.84
CA ASP A 69 -4.82 -19.01 -4.03
C ASP A 69 -4.61 -19.10 -2.52
N GLY A 70 -3.58 -19.83 -2.08
CA GLY A 70 -3.26 -20.04 -0.66
C GLY A 70 -4.17 -21.03 0.07
N LYS A 71 -5.13 -21.68 -0.60
CA LYS A 71 -6.02 -22.69 0.02
C LYS A 71 -5.56 -24.12 -0.22
N GLY A 72 -4.80 -24.35 -1.28
CA GLY A 72 -4.23 -25.66 -1.62
C GLY A 72 -2.88 -25.54 -2.30
N ALA A 73 -2.23 -26.69 -2.55
CA ALA A 73 -0.88 -26.74 -3.13
C ALA A 73 -0.86 -26.63 -4.66
N ALA A 74 -2.01 -26.76 -5.32
CA ALA A 74 -2.09 -26.78 -6.78
C ALA A 74 -2.17 -25.36 -7.36
N LEU A 75 -1.51 -25.17 -8.50
CA LEU A 75 -1.71 -23.98 -9.33
C LEU A 75 -2.92 -24.16 -10.24
N SER A 76 -3.61 -23.05 -10.55
CA SER A 76 -4.65 -23.05 -11.58
C SER A 76 -4.10 -23.38 -12.97
N ALA A 77 -5.01 -23.74 -13.89
CA ALA A 77 -4.73 -23.64 -15.32
C ALA A 77 -4.38 -22.18 -15.70
N PRO A 78 -3.70 -21.95 -16.84
CA PRO A 78 -3.49 -20.60 -17.37
C PRO A 78 -4.80 -19.80 -17.36
N SER A 79 -4.78 -18.65 -16.70
CA SER A 79 -5.98 -17.85 -16.42
C SER A 79 -5.69 -16.36 -16.61
N ASN A 80 -6.76 -15.59 -16.71
CA ASN A 80 -6.77 -14.13 -16.76
C ASN A 80 -7.47 -13.59 -15.50
N VAL A 81 -6.95 -12.50 -14.95
CA VAL A 81 -7.47 -11.87 -13.72
C VAL A 81 -7.72 -10.39 -13.96
N LEU A 82 -8.98 -9.98 -13.88
CA LEU A 82 -9.39 -8.58 -13.96
C LEU A 82 -9.52 -8.01 -12.54
N VAL A 83 -8.75 -6.97 -12.28
CA VAL A 83 -8.84 -6.11 -11.10
C VAL A 83 -9.53 -4.82 -11.51
N GLN A 84 -10.54 -4.39 -10.76
CA GLN A 84 -11.21 -3.10 -10.95
C GLN A 84 -11.08 -2.29 -9.67
N GLY A 85 -10.35 -1.18 -9.72
CA GLY A 85 -10.03 -0.41 -8.52
C GLY A 85 -9.24 -1.27 -7.53
N ASN A 86 -9.84 -1.61 -6.37
CA ASN A 86 -9.19 -2.35 -5.29
C ASN A 86 -9.67 -3.79 -5.10
N VAL A 87 -10.46 -4.32 -6.04
CA VAL A 87 -11.05 -5.66 -5.94
C VAL A 87 -10.74 -6.50 -7.16
N ILE A 88 -10.56 -7.81 -6.93
CA ILE A 88 -10.54 -8.81 -7.99
C ILE A 88 -11.98 -8.97 -8.48
N ALA A 89 -12.28 -8.47 -9.68
CA ALA A 89 -13.62 -8.47 -10.25
C ALA A 89 -13.94 -9.80 -10.93
N ARG A 90 -12.97 -10.40 -11.63
CA ARG A 90 -13.17 -11.65 -12.37
C ARG A 90 -11.88 -12.44 -12.53
N ILE A 91 -12.00 -13.76 -12.45
CA ILE A 91 -10.97 -14.73 -12.83
C ILE A 91 -11.59 -15.64 -13.89
N SER A 92 -10.89 -15.90 -15.00
CA SER A 92 -11.39 -16.76 -16.07
C SER A 92 -10.25 -17.44 -16.84
N ILE A 93 -10.48 -18.66 -17.34
CA ILE A 93 -9.58 -19.33 -18.29
C ILE A 93 -9.77 -18.80 -19.72
N ASP A 94 -10.94 -18.24 -20.01
CA ASP A 94 -11.26 -17.63 -21.29
C ASP A 94 -10.76 -16.17 -21.32
N PRO A 95 -10.59 -15.56 -22.51
CA PRO A 95 -10.28 -14.14 -22.63
C PRO A 95 -11.32 -13.27 -21.91
N ILE A 96 -10.84 -12.23 -21.23
CA ILE A 96 -11.70 -11.22 -20.59
C ILE A 96 -11.63 -9.94 -21.43
N GLU A 97 -12.77 -9.55 -21.98
CA GLU A 97 -12.92 -8.23 -22.61
C GLU A 97 -12.94 -7.14 -21.52
N ALA A 98 -11.89 -6.33 -21.49
CA ALA A 98 -11.73 -5.20 -20.59
C ALA A 98 -11.18 -4.01 -21.38
N GLU A 99 -12.09 -3.22 -21.94
CA GLU A 99 -11.74 -2.03 -22.71
C GLU A 99 -11.10 -0.97 -21.81
N GLY A 100 -10.00 -0.36 -22.27
CA GLY A 100 -9.26 0.66 -21.52
C GLY A 100 -8.49 0.14 -20.29
N ALA A 101 -8.49 -1.17 -20.02
CA ALA A 101 -7.70 -1.74 -18.93
C ALA A 101 -6.19 -1.74 -19.25
N GLU A 102 -5.37 -1.45 -18.24
CA GLU A 102 -3.94 -1.71 -18.30
C GLU A 102 -3.71 -3.22 -18.35
N ARG A 103 -2.94 -3.69 -19.33
CA ARG A 103 -2.70 -5.12 -19.54
C ARG A 103 -1.31 -5.51 -19.08
N ILE A 104 -1.25 -6.52 -18.20
CA ILE A 104 -0.01 -7.07 -17.68
C ILE A 104 0.12 -8.52 -18.16
N ALA A 105 1.10 -8.76 -19.04
CA ALA A 105 1.39 -10.10 -19.55
C ALA A 105 2.08 -10.97 -18.48
N GLY A 106 1.33 -11.93 -17.93
CA GLY A 106 1.80 -12.91 -16.95
C GLY A 106 2.82 -13.89 -17.50
N ASN A 107 2.75 -14.22 -18.81
CA ASN A 107 3.68 -15.12 -19.50
C ASN A 107 3.86 -16.48 -18.81
N GLY A 108 2.77 -17.03 -18.27
CA GLY A 108 2.74 -18.30 -17.55
C GLY A 108 3.33 -18.26 -16.13
N ARG A 109 3.72 -17.08 -15.63
CA ARG A 109 4.21 -16.90 -14.26
C ARG A 109 3.12 -17.11 -13.23
N THR A 110 3.54 -17.36 -12.00
CA THR A 110 2.64 -17.49 -10.86
C THR A 110 2.13 -16.12 -10.41
N LEU A 111 0.81 -15.98 -10.30
CA LEU A 111 0.16 -14.89 -9.59
C LEU A 111 -0.33 -15.43 -8.24
N MET A 112 -0.05 -14.72 -7.16
CA MET A 112 -0.41 -15.15 -5.80
C MET A 112 -0.86 -13.95 -4.96
N PRO A 113 -1.62 -14.18 -3.87
CA PRO A 113 -1.87 -13.17 -2.85
C PRO A 113 -0.57 -12.56 -2.35
N GLY A 114 -0.62 -11.27 -2.03
CA GLY A 114 0.50 -10.60 -1.37
C GLY A 114 0.82 -11.25 -0.03
N LEU A 115 2.11 -11.28 0.32
CA LEU A 115 2.58 -11.91 1.55
C LEU A 115 2.18 -11.08 2.77
N ILE A 116 2.07 -11.77 3.92
CA ILE A 116 1.78 -11.18 5.23
C ILE A 116 2.92 -11.52 6.19
N ASP A 117 3.54 -10.50 6.79
CA ASP A 117 4.46 -10.68 7.92
C ASP A 117 3.71 -10.42 9.23
N ALA A 118 3.65 -11.43 10.09
CA ALA A 118 2.94 -11.35 11.36
C ALA A 118 3.80 -10.81 12.53
N HIS A 119 5.11 -10.61 12.34
CA HIS A 119 5.99 -10.15 13.42
C HIS A 119 7.03 -9.19 12.85
N TRP A 120 6.60 -7.94 12.63
CA TRP A 120 7.44 -6.90 12.09
C TRP A 120 7.67 -5.80 13.14
N HIS A 121 8.85 -5.20 13.16
CA HIS A 121 9.16 -4.08 14.05
C HIS A 121 9.46 -2.85 13.20
N ALA A 122 8.45 -2.03 12.92
CA ALA A 122 8.56 -0.94 11.97
C ALA A 122 9.68 0.06 12.32
N MET A 123 9.92 0.30 13.61
CA MET A 123 10.95 1.24 14.07
C MET A 123 12.32 0.58 14.32
N LEU A 124 12.42 -0.75 14.28
CA LEU A 124 13.65 -1.51 14.54
C LEU A 124 14.16 -2.27 13.31
N ILE A 125 13.49 -2.13 12.17
CA ILE A 125 13.78 -2.91 10.97
C ILE A 125 15.04 -2.40 10.25
N ALA A 126 15.21 -1.08 10.17
CA ALA A 126 16.34 -0.44 9.51
C ALA A 126 17.45 -0.03 10.48
N THR A 127 17.13 0.08 11.76
CA THR A 127 17.98 0.68 12.80
C THR A 127 18.04 -0.23 14.03
N GLY A 128 19.19 -0.24 14.72
CA GLY A 128 19.31 -0.97 15.99
C GLY A 128 18.49 -0.32 17.13
N PRO A 129 18.26 -1.02 18.26
CA PRO A 129 17.46 -0.51 19.37
C PRO A 129 17.90 0.86 19.89
N ALA A 130 19.20 1.11 20.00
CA ALA A 130 19.72 2.38 20.49
C ALA A 130 19.35 3.57 19.59
N GLU A 131 19.37 3.38 18.27
CA GLU A 131 19.05 4.42 17.29
C GLU A 131 17.54 4.65 17.19
N ALA A 132 16.76 3.58 17.26
CA ALA A 132 15.30 3.66 17.28
C ALA A 132 14.73 4.33 18.53
N MET A 133 15.48 4.31 19.64
CA MET A 133 15.15 5.04 20.87
C MET A 133 15.73 6.45 20.92
N GLY A 134 16.52 6.83 19.90
CA GLY A 134 17.12 8.15 19.78
C GLY A 134 16.16 9.17 19.14
N ASP A 135 16.58 9.75 18.02
CA ASP A 135 15.78 10.74 17.30
C ASP A 135 14.59 10.08 16.58
N ILE A 136 13.39 10.37 17.06
CA ILE A 136 12.16 9.80 16.50
C ILE A 136 11.91 10.19 15.04
N GLY A 137 12.38 11.37 14.62
CA GLY A 137 12.23 11.84 13.25
C GLY A 137 13.05 10.99 12.28
N PHE A 138 14.32 10.77 12.60
CA PHE A 138 15.22 9.90 11.87
C PHE A 138 14.68 8.46 11.83
N ALA A 139 14.32 7.88 12.98
CA ALA A 139 13.79 6.52 13.05
C ALA A 139 12.53 6.34 12.19
N THR A 140 11.63 7.32 12.18
CA THR A 140 10.40 7.29 11.36
C THR A 140 10.71 7.37 9.85
N LEU A 141 11.69 8.20 9.45
CA LEU A 141 12.10 8.30 8.04
C LEU A 141 12.76 7.01 7.55
N ALA A 142 13.67 6.44 8.34
CA ALA A 142 14.31 5.15 8.04
C ALA A 142 13.27 4.02 7.95
N ALA A 143 12.30 4.00 8.86
CA ALA A 143 11.19 3.05 8.83
C ALA A 143 10.32 3.19 7.56
N GLY A 144 10.10 4.41 7.07
CA GLY A 144 9.35 4.65 5.84
C GLY A 144 10.05 4.13 4.58
N ASP A 145 11.37 4.28 4.49
CA ASP A 145 12.18 3.74 3.40
C ASP A 145 12.14 2.20 3.41
N GLU A 146 12.35 1.59 4.58
CA GLU A 146 12.31 0.13 4.71
C GLU A 146 10.90 -0.45 4.56
N ALA A 147 9.84 0.31 4.88
CA ALA A 147 8.46 -0.06 4.55
C ALA A 147 8.26 -0.16 3.03
N THR A 148 8.84 0.77 2.25
CA THR A 148 8.81 0.72 0.79
C THR A 148 9.50 -0.54 0.30
N ASP A 149 10.72 -0.80 0.78
CA ASP A 149 11.47 -1.99 0.37
C ASP A 149 10.77 -3.30 0.78
N THR A 150 10.11 -3.33 1.94
CA THR A 150 9.29 -4.46 2.40
C THR A 150 8.15 -4.75 1.42
N LEU A 151 7.48 -3.72 0.93
CA LEU A 151 6.47 -3.86 -0.12
C LEU A 151 7.07 -4.42 -1.42
N MET A 152 8.25 -3.95 -1.82
CA MET A 152 8.94 -4.41 -3.02
C MET A 152 9.42 -5.87 -2.92
N ARG A 153 9.57 -6.41 -1.70
CA ARG A 153 9.84 -7.83 -1.43
C ARG A 153 8.57 -8.71 -1.50
N GLY A 154 7.39 -8.12 -1.70
CA GLY A 154 6.12 -8.82 -1.88
C GLY A 154 5.23 -8.89 -0.63
N PHE A 155 5.66 -8.30 0.48
CA PHE A 155 4.83 -8.17 1.68
C PHE A 155 3.89 -6.99 1.53
N THR A 156 2.60 -7.28 1.33
CA THR A 156 1.58 -6.24 1.14
C THR A 156 0.89 -5.87 2.46
N THR A 157 1.09 -6.68 3.50
CA THR A 157 0.52 -6.48 4.83
C THR A 157 1.52 -6.92 5.89
N VAL A 158 1.61 -6.16 6.97
CA VAL A 158 2.49 -6.43 8.11
C VAL A 158 1.77 -6.16 9.42
N ARG A 159 2.08 -6.93 10.47
CA ARG A 159 1.70 -6.61 11.85
C ARG A 159 2.91 -6.06 12.58
N ASP A 160 2.85 -4.78 12.92
CA ASP A 160 3.84 -4.16 13.79
C ASP A 160 3.57 -4.55 15.24
N VAL A 161 4.59 -5.08 15.93
CA VAL A 161 4.46 -5.63 17.29
C VAL A 161 5.19 -4.82 18.35
N GLY A 162 5.62 -3.60 18.03
CA GLY A 162 6.27 -2.75 19.01
C GLY A 162 6.90 -1.49 18.41
N GLY A 163 6.36 -0.34 18.79
CA GLY A 163 6.89 0.98 18.46
C GLY A 163 5.80 2.00 18.14
N PRO A 164 6.17 3.28 17.97
CA PRO A 164 5.27 4.35 17.53
C PRO A 164 4.88 4.27 16.04
N ALA A 165 4.40 3.12 15.56
CA ALA A 165 4.11 2.88 14.14
C ALA A 165 2.89 3.64 13.59
N PHE A 166 1.99 4.16 14.44
CA PHE A 166 0.74 4.80 14.00
C PHE A 166 0.94 5.97 13.02
N GLY A 167 2.01 6.76 13.20
CA GLY A 167 2.35 7.85 12.28
C GLY A 167 2.71 7.35 10.88
N LEU A 168 3.54 6.31 10.82
CA LEU A 168 3.90 5.63 9.57
C LEU A 168 2.69 4.95 8.93
N THR A 169 1.86 4.25 9.71
CA THR A 169 0.61 3.64 9.24
C THR A 169 -0.27 4.69 8.55
N ARG A 170 -0.50 5.83 9.20
CA ARG A 170 -1.29 6.92 8.62
C ARG A 170 -0.66 7.47 7.33
N ALA A 171 0.66 7.63 7.28
CA ALA A 171 1.34 8.13 6.10
C ALA A 171 1.17 7.18 4.90
N ILE A 172 1.25 5.87 5.13
CA ILE A 172 1.03 4.85 4.10
C ILE A 172 -0.44 4.79 3.68
N ASP A 173 -1.38 4.78 4.62
CA ASP A 173 -2.82 4.74 4.33
C ASP A 173 -3.28 5.97 3.52
N GLN A 174 -2.62 7.12 3.72
CA GLN A 174 -2.86 8.36 2.96
C GLN A 174 -2.09 8.42 1.63
N GLY A 175 -1.29 7.40 1.30
CA GLY A 175 -0.47 7.35 0.08
C GLY A 175 0.67 8.37 0.04
N ILE A 176 1.11 8.88 1.20
CA ILE A 176 2.25 9.81 1.32
C ILE A 176 3.56 9.04 1.08
N ILE A 177 3.62 7.80 1.58
CA ILE A 177 4.75 6.88 1.43
C ILE A 177 4.19 5.56 0.87
N GLU A 178 4.90 4.93 -0.07
CA GLU A 178 4.56 3.59 -0.55
C GLU A 178 4.96 2.55 0.53
N GLY A 179 4.06 1.64 0.90
CA GLY A 179 4.36 0.64 1.92
C GLY A 179 3.25 -0.38 2.11
N PRO A 180 3.49 -1.45 2.90
CA PRO A 180 2.47 -2.44 3.23
C PRO A 180 1.37 -1.83 4.10
N ARG A 181 0.20 -2.46 4.11
CA ARG A 181 -0.80 -2.19 5.14
C ARG A 181 -0.24 -2.60 6.51
N ILE A 182 -0.15 -1.65 7.43
CA ILE A 182 0.38 -1.91 8.78
C ILE A 182 -0.79 -2.10 9.76
N TYR A 183 -0.74 -3.17 10.55
CA TYR A 183 -1.53 -3.31 11.78
C TYR A 183 -0.65 -2.96 12.99
N PRO A 184 -0.71 -1.72 13.50
CA PRO A 184 0.16 -1.27 14.58
C PRO A 184 -0.33 -1.72 15.96
N SER A 185 0.58 -2.25 16.78
CA SER A 185 0.30 -2.61 18.18
C SER A 185 0.57 -1.47 19.16
N GLY A 186 1.44 -0.53 18.81
CA GLY A 186 1.86 0.56 19.69
C GLY A 186 2.98 0.16 20.64
N ALA A 187 2.94 0.67 21.88
CA ALA A 187 4.00 0.44 22.86
C ALA A 187 4.06 -1.04 23.30
N MET A 188 5.27 -1.59 23.37
CA MET A 188 5.50 -2.92 23.93
C MET A 188 5.20 -2.92 25.42
N MET A 189 4.37 -3.86 25.88
CA MET A 189 4.14 -4.08 27.30
C MET A 189 5.14 -5.10 27.83
N THR A 190 5.89 -4.71 28.86
CA THR A 190 6.91 -5.56 29.47
C THR A 190 7.03 -5.25 30.96
N VAL A 191 7.51 -6.22 31.74
CA VAL A 191 7.84 -6.02 33.15
C VAL A 191 9.20 -5.33 33.28
N THR A 192 9.50 -4.77 34.45
CA THR A 192 10.86 -4.32 34.78
C THR A 192 11.86 -5.45 34.54
N SER A 193 12.95 -5.14 33.85
CA SER A 193 13.98 -6.07 33.40
C SER A 193 13.48 -7.17 32.44
N GLY A 194 12.31 -6.96 31.83
CA GLY A 194 11.74 -7.82 30.79
C GLY A 194 12.34 -7.56 29.40
N HIS A 195 11.90 -8.33 28.41
CA HIS A 195 12.47 -8.29 27.06
C HIS A 195 12.34 -6.93 26.34
N GLY A 196 11.31 -6.15 26.66
CA GLY A 196 11.12 -4.81 26.08
C GLY A 196 11.70 -3.68 26.93
N ASP A 197 12.38 -3.99 28.03
CA ASP A 197 12.98 -3.00 28.93
C ASP A 197 14.39 -2.67 28.43
N PHE A 198 14.51 -1.57 27.70
CA PHE A 198 15.77 -1.11 27.12
C PHE A 198 16.51 -0.08 27.99
N ARG A 199 16.13 0.06 29.26
CA ARG A 199 16.88 0.89 30.22
C ARG A 199 18.32 0.41 30.35
N GLN A 200 19.23 1.36 30.53
CA GLN A 200 20.63 1.06 30.82
C GLN A 200 20.76 0.53 32.24
N MET A 201 21.81 -0.26 32.50
CA MET A 201 22.09 -0.80 33.83
C MET A 201 22.29 0.29 34.90
N SER A 202 22.64 1.51 34.48
CA SER A 202 22.78 2.68 35.34
C SER A 202 21.47 3.41 35.65
N ASP A 203 20.38 3.09 34.94
CA ASP A 203 19.10 3.79 35.10
C ASP A 203 18.41 3.32 36.39
N LEU A 204 17.87 4.26 37.16
CA LEU A 204 17.12 3.96 38.37
C LEU A 204 15.72 3.40 38.02
N PRO A 205 15.14 2.55 38.88
CA PRO A 205 13.83 1.95 38.65
C PRO A 205 12.68 2.94 38.43
#